data_AF-A0A8S0WMA7-F1
#
_entry.id   AF-A0A8S0WMA7-F1
#
_cell.length_a   1.000
_cell.length_b   1.000
_cell.length_c   1.000
_cell.angle_alpha   90.00
_cell.angle_beta   90.00
_cell.angle_gamma   90.00
#
_symmetry.space_group_name_H-M   'P 1'
#
loop_
_entity.id
_entity.type
_entity.pdbx_description
1 polymer ?
#
loop_
_entity_poly.entity_id
_entity_poly.type
_entity_poly.pdbx_seq_one_letter_code
_entity_poly.pdbx_strand_id
1 'polypeptide(L)'
;MSVWTHCAMIRSAPGQNSLLNVVWLRQLVLGRIPLLSLGVEEQLPRLIEHEEQAMLACSSGWCQQDLKAIIHHTIVTSTQGQCLPYYAAGNLLLTAWTAASLHGYCLLSQLFLTGGLLAQFYLVFMILSSEEETPITRSNCMTHLVLKVNAGLSMLFLWKDWAMLDKMIYPSPAELVNTGVIFLLMTIASGPDPTLGICLIYDLAALIFGQTNNAEWLHTFRWIMVAVSSCLLAELALSKRRDFSWLRLDDKPFVSVEDGETLHTHDSIVGDLTVGEPEISKFILASRISNEASNPAIYEEDC
;
A
#
# COMPACT_ATOMS: atom_id res chain seq x y z
N MET A 1 32.08 -4.33 -22.94
CA MET A 1 31.16 -3.98 -24.05
C MET A 1 30.83 -5.26 -24.83
N SER A 2 29.89 -6.09 -24.37
CA SER A 2 29.29 -7.20 -25.17
C SER A 2 28.20 -7.99 -24.41
N VAL A 3 27.33 -7.33 -23.62
CA VAL A 3 26.22 -8.01 -22.92
C VAL A 3 24.84 -7.67 -23.52
N TRP A 4 24.80 -6.79 -24.54
CA TRP A 4 23.54 -6.24 -25.08
C TRP A 4 23.11 -6.79 -26.45
N THR A 5 23.76 -7.85 -26.95
CA THR A 5 23.42 -8.42 -28.27
C THR A 5 22.35 -9.52 -28.23
N HIS A 6 21.82 -9.89 -27.06
CA HIS A 6 20.75 -10.90 -26.96
C HIS A 6 19.31 -10.34 -26.96
N CYS A 7 19.11 -9.02 -26.86
CA CYS A 7 17.77 -8.41 -26.90
C CYS A 7 17.25 -8.11 -28.32
N ALA A 8 18.05 -8.32 -29.36
CA ALA A 8 17.61 -8.12 -30.76
C ALA A 8 16.96 -9.36 -31.39
N MET A 9 16.81 -10.47 -30.65
CA MET A 9 16.15 -11.69 -31.11
C MET A 9 14.77 -11.89 -30.45
N ILE A 10 14.06 -10.80 -30.09
CA ILE A 10 12.67 -10.83 -29.59
C ILE A 10 11.71 -10.78 -30.79
N ARG A 11 11.90 -11.74 -31.70
CA ARG A 11 10.96 -12.12 -32.76
C ARG A 11 11.06 -13.63 -32.94
N SER A 12 10.87 -14.37 -31.85
CA SER A 12 10.97 -15.83 -31.84
C SER A 12 9.94 -16.41 -30.86
N ALA A 13 8.98 -17.13 -31.43
CA ALA A 13 8.00 -18.02 -30.83
C ALA A 13 7.05 -17.44 -29.74
N PRO A 14 5.72 -17.46 -29.95
CA PRO A 14 4.72 -17.03 -28.96
C PRO A 14 4.68 -17.86 -27.65
N GLY A 15 5.62 -18.79 -27.42
CA GLY A 15 5.67 -19.62 -26.21
C GLY A 15 6.77 -19.28 -25.21
N GLN A 16 7.87 -18.64 -25.61
CA GLN A 16 9.07 -18.57 -24.76
C GLN A 16 9.07 -17.37 -23.79
N ASN A 17 8.42 -16.26 -24.18
CA ASN A 17 8.24 -15.09 -23.32
C ASN A 17 7.19 -15.32 -22.22
N SER A 18 6.25 -16.24 -22.44
CA SER A 18 5.28 -16.65 -21.42
C SER A 18 5.98 -17.32 -20.25
N LEU A 19 6.96 -18.20 -20.49
CA LEU A 19 7.70 -18.85 -19.42
C LEU A 19 8.59 -17.88 -18.65
N LEU A 20 9.19 -16.88 -19.29
CA LEU A 20 10.00 -15.89 -18.56
C LEU A 20 9.13 -14.97 -17.69
N ASN A 21 7.97 -14.54 -18.21
CA ASN A 21 6.99 -13.80 -17.43
C ASN A 21 6.38 -14.66 -16.32
N VAL A 22 6.10 -15.94 -16.56
CA VAL A 22 5.61 -16.88 -15.54
C VAL A 22 6.70 -17.19 -14.52
N VAL A 23 7.98 -17.27 -14.88
CA VAL A 23 9.07 -17.46 -13.91
C VAL A 23 9.32 -16.18 -13.11
N TRP A 24 9.21 -15.00 -13.71
CA TRP A 24 9.33 -13.72 -13.02
C TRP A 24 8.12 -13.45 -12.12
N LEU A 25 6.90 -13.69 -12.60
CA LEU A 25 5.66 -13.66 -11.82
C LEU A 25 5.66 -14.76 -10.76
N ARG A 26 6.19 -15.95 -11.03
CA ARG A 26 6.43 -16.98 -10.04
C ARG A 26 7.51 -16.54 -9.06
N GLN A 27 8.51 -15.73 -9.41
CA GLN A 27 9.47 -15.19 -8.43
C GLN A 27 8.86 -14.05 -7.60
N LEU A 28 7.87 -13.33 -8.15
CA LEU A 28 7.15 -12.25 -7.48
C LEU A 28 5.98 -12.74 -6.61
N VAL A 29 5.32 -13.83 -7.02
CA VAL A 29 4.15 -14.46 -6.37
C VAL A 29 4.55 -15.68 -5.53
N LEU A 30 5.58 -16.44 -5.93
CA LEU A 30 6.03 -17.70 -5.31
C LEU A 30 7.54 -17.74 -5.00
N GLY A 31 8.33 -16.77 -5.48
CA GLY A 31 9.69 -16.59 -5.03
C GLY A 31 9.56 -16.16 -3.60
N ARG A 32 10.35 -16.77 -2.74
CA ARG A 32 10.44 -16.47 -1.32
C ARG A 32 10.88 -15.02 -1.08
N ILE A 33 10.12 -14.03 -1.53
CA ILE A 33 9.73 -12.97 -0.63
C ILE A 33 8.92 -13.76 0.40
N PRO A 34 9.45 -14.01 1.62
CA PRO A 34 8.66 -14.66 2.66
C PRO A 34 7.34 -13.92 2.65
N LEU A 35 6.28 -14.64 2.27
CA LEU A 35 4.97 -14.10 1.95
C LEU A 35 4.50 -13.39 3.19
N LEU A 36 4.88 -12.11 3.29
CA LEU A 36 4.76 -11.32 4.48
C LEU A 36 4.98 -12.17 5.75
N SER A 37 6.23 -12.41 6.12
CA SER A 37 6.57 -12.22 7.54
C SER A 37 6.38 -10.71 7.84
N LEU A 38 5.15 -10.22 7.66
CA LEU A 38 4.63 -9.09 8.42
C LEU A 38 5.08 -9.38 9.84
N GLY A 39 5.51 -8.36 10.58
CA GLY A 39 5.91 -8.51 11.97
C GLY A 39 4.89 -9.23 12.88
N VAL A 40 3.77 -9.74 12.36
CA VAL A 40 3.08 -10.91 12.89
C VAL A 40 4.05 -11.98 13.38
N GLU A 41 5.05 -12.47 12.64
CA GLU A 41 5.90 -13.57 13.17
C GLU A 41 6.81 -13.13 14.34
N GLU A 42 7.03 -11.83 14.52
CA GLU A 42 7.80 -11.28 15.66
C GLU A 42 6.88 -10.83 16.83
N GLN A 43 5.62 -10.48 16.54
CA GLN A 43 4.59 -10.19 17.52
C GLN A 43 3.85 -11.45 18.00
N LEU A 44 3.75 -12.49 17.18
CA LEU A 44 3.06 -13.73 17.46
C LEU A 44 3.73 -14.50 18.61
N PRO A 45 5.07 -14.63 18.73
CA PRO A 45 5.68 -15.23 19.91
C PRO A 45 5.43 -14.42 21.17
N ARG A 46 5.44 -13.08 21.11
CA ARG A 46 5.09 -12.24 22.28
C ARG A 46 3.61 -12.34 22.64
N LEU A 47 2.73 -12.46 21.63
CA LEU A 47 1.31 -12.70 21.85
C LEU A 47 1.09 -14.09 22.45
N ILE A 48 1.82 -15.11 21.98
CA ILE A 48 1.78 -16.50 22.47
C ILE A 48 2.32 -16.59 23.90
N GLU A 49 3.39 -15.86 24.25
CA GLU A 49 3.89 -15.79 25.64
C GLU A 49 2.85 -15.12 26.56
N HIS A 50 2.20 -14.05 26.10
CA HIS A 50 1.07 -13.46 26.81
C HIS A 50 -0.14 -14.42 26.85
N GLU A 51 -0.34 -15.24 25.82
CA GLU A 51 -1.40 -16.25 25.73
C GLU A 51 -1.16 -17.40 26.70
N GLU A 52 0.08 -17.87 26.85
CA GLU A 52 0.45 -18.91 27.82
C GLU A 52 0.26 -18.41 29.25
N GLN A 53 0.68 -17.17 29.54
CA GLN A 53 0.46 -16.56 30.85
C GLN A 53 -1.03 -16.30 31.12
N ALA A 54 -1.81 -15.90 30.12
CA ALA A 54 -3.26 -15.73 30.23
C ALA A 54 -4.00 -17.08 30.33
N MET A 55 -3.57 -18.12 29.63
CA MET A 55 -4.13 -19.47 29.68
C MET A 55 -3.87 -20.13 31.04
N LEU A 56 -2.70 -19.91 31.64
CA LEU A 56 -2.40 -20.37 33.00
C LEU A 56 -3.25 -19.65 34.05
N ALA A 57 -3.65 -18.40 33.81
CA ALA A 57 -4.53 -17.64 34.69
C ALA A 57 -6.03 -17.99 34.50
N CYS A 58 -6.42 -18.58 33.37
CA CYS A 58 -7.82 -18.78 32.99
C CYS A 58 -8.16 -20.27 32.77
N SER A 59 -8.20 -21.05 33.86
CA SER A 59 -8.56 -22.50 33.84
C SER A 59 -10.04 -22.79 33.57
N SER A 60 -10.90 -21.78 33.38
CA SER A 60 -12.33 -21.98 33.09
C SER A 60 -12.60 -21.85 31.58
N GLY A 61 -13.20 -22.88 30.99
CA GLY A 61 -13.43 -23.01 29.53
C GLY A 61 -14.26 -21.91 28.85
N TRP A 62 -14.74 -20.92 29.61
CA TRP A 62 -15.42 -19.73 29.09
C TRP A 62 -14.43 -18.71 28.50
N CYS A 63 -13.15 -18.75 28.89
CA CYS A 63 -12.14 -17.77 28.48
C CYS A 63 -11.66 -17.93 27.02
N GLN A 64 -11.75 -19.13 26.46
CA GLN A 64 -11.17 -19.45 25.15
C GLN A 64 -11.99 -18.88 23.97
N GLN A 65 -13.32 -18.76 24.13
CA GLN A 65 -14.17 -18.16 23.10
C GLN A 65 -14.04 -16.64 23.05
N ASP A 66 -13.97 -15.98 24.21
CA ASP A 66 -13.74 -14.54 24.29
C ASP A 66 -12.34 -14.18 23.79
N LEU A 67 -11.32 -15.00 24.08
CA LEU A 67 -9.97 -14.80 23.57
C LEU A 67 -9.91 -14.87 22.04
N LYS A 68 -10.57 -15.85 21.41
CA LYS A 68 -10.67 -15.91 19.93
C LYS A 68 -11.36 -14.68 19.35
N ALA A 69 -12.42 -14.18 20.01
CA ALA A 69 -13.10 -12.98 19.58
C ALA A 69 -12.20 -11.74 19.70
N ILE A 70 -11.43 -11.62 20.79
CA ILE A 70 -10.48 -10.52 21.02
C ILE A 70 -9.34 -10.57 20.00
N ILE A 71 -8.75 -11.74 19.76
CA ILE A 71 -7.67 -11.92 18.77
C ILE A 71 -8.18 -11.60 17.37
N HIS A 72 -9.35 -12.13 16.98
CA HIS A 72 -9.94 -11.84 15.68
C HIS A 72 -10.25 -10.34 15.53
N HIS A 73 -10.77 -9.69 16.56
CA HIS A 73 -11.00 -8.26 16.55
C HIS A 73 -9.69 -7.47 16.43
N THR A 74 -8.66 -7.84 17.19
CA THR A 74 -7.36 -7.15 17.19
C THR A 74 -6.63 -7.29 15.86
N ILE A 75 -6.68 -8.47 15.22
CA ILE A 75 -6.11 -8.69 13.89
C ILE A 75 -6.87 -7.88 12.83
N VAL A 76 -8.21 -7.88 12.88
CA VAL A 76 -9.06 -7.15 11.93
C VAL A 76 -8.93 -5.63 12.10
N THR A 77 -8.70 -5.13 13.32
CA THR A 77 -8.48 -3.70 13.57
C THR A 77 -7.06 -3.24 13.28
N SER A 78 -6.11 -4.16 13.07
CA SER A 78 -4.77 -3.76 12.59
C SER A 78 -4.88 -3.19 11.17
N THR A 79 -4.13 -2.12 10.89
CA THR A 79 -4.05 -1.52 9.54
C THR A 79 -3.70 -2.56 8.46
N GLN A 80 -2.94 -3.59 8.84
CA GLN A 80 -2.59 -4.72 7.99
C GLN A 80 -3.82 -5.55 7.60
N GLY A 81 -4.72 -5.83 8.54
CA GLY A 81 -5.98 -6.54 8.29
C GLY A 81 -6.89 -5.80 7.31
N GLN A 82 -6.92 -4.46 7.40
CA GLN A 82 -7.71 -3.62 6.49
C GLN A 82 -7.12 -3.54 5.07
N CYS A 83 -5.80 -3.58 4.93
CA CYS A 83 -5.13 -3.51 3.62
C CYS A 83 -5.16 -4.85 2.85
N LEU A 84 -5.20 -5.97 3.57
CA LEU A 84 -5.11 -7.31 3.02
C LEU A 84 -6.13 -7.62 1.88
N PRO A 85 -7.44 -7.34 2.02
CA PRO A 85 -8.41 -7.69 0.98
C PRO A 85 -8.17 -6.94 -0.33
N TYR A 86 -7.80 -5.67 -0.27
CA TYR A 86 -7.53 -4.87 -1.47
C TYR A 86 -6.20 -5.27 -2.12
N TYR A 87 -5.18 -5.62 -1.31
CA TYR A 87 -3.93 -6.16 -1.84
C TYR A 87 -4.16 -7.49 -2.57
N ALA A 88 -4.95 -8.38 -1.98
CA ALA A 88 -5.35 -9.63 -2.62
C ALA A 88 -6.15 -9.37 -3.90
N ALA A 89 -7.11 -8.45 -3.88
CA ALA A 89 -7.91 -8.08 -5.05
C ALA A 89 -7.04 -7.56 -6.21
N GLY A 90 -6.08 -6.68 -5.92
CA GLY A 90 -5.17 -6.16 -6.94
C GLY A 90 -4.28 -7.24 -7.57
N ASN A 91 -3.78 -8.19 -6.77
CA ASN A 91 -3.00 -9.33 -7.29
C ASN A 91 -3.86 -10.30 -8.12
N LEU A 92 -5.11 -10.53 -7.72
CA LEU A 92 -6.07 -11.33 -8.50
C LEU A 92 -6.38 -10.67 -9.84
N LEU A 93 -6.56 -9.35 -9.86
CA LEU A 93 -6.78 -8.57 -11.09
C LEU A 93 -5.55 -8.59 -12.00
N LEU A 94 -4.34 -8.50 -11.45
CA LEU A 94 -3.09 -8.63 -12.22
C LEU A 94 -2.92 -10.05 -12.82
N THR A 95 -3.34 -11.07 -12.07
CA THR A 95 -3.36 -12.46 -12.55
C THR A 95 -4.39 -12.64 -13.67
N ALA A 96 -5.59 -12.08 -13.51
CA ALA A 96 -6.64 -12.10 -14.52
C ALA A 96 -6.22 -11.34 -15.79
N TRP A 97 -5.54 -10.20 -15.64
CA TRP A 97 -4.91 -9.47 -16.73
C TRP A 97 -3.92 -10.34 -17.51
N THR A 98 -3.01 -11.03 -16.81
CA THR A 98 -2.03 -11.93 -17.43
C THR A 98 -2.72 -13.04 -18.22
N ALA A 99 -3.77 -13.63 -17.65
CA ALA A 99 -4.56 -14.67 -18.33
C ALA A 99 -5.30 -14.12 -19.57
N ALA A 100 -5.93 -12.95 -19.48
CA ALA A 100 -6.62 -12.31 -20.59
C ALA A 100 -5.64 -11.93 -21.72
N SER A 101 -4.47 -11.39 -21.36
CA SER A 101 -3.37 -11.08 -22.28
C SER A 101 -2.88 -12.31 -23.05
N LEU A 102 -2.74 -13.46 -22.38
CA LEU A 102 -2.34 -14.72 -23.02
C LEU A 102 -3.34 -15.21 -24.07
N HIS A 103 -4.63 -14.95 -23.87
CA HIS A 103 -5.68 -15.31 -24.82
C HIS A 103 -5.94 -14.24 -25.90
N GLY A 104 -5.22 -13.11 -25.85
CA GLY A 104 -5.39 -12.02 -26.81
C GLY A 104 -6.64 -11.15 -26.59
N TYR A 105 -7.33 -11.27 -25.44
CA TYR A 105 -8.49 -10.45 -25.11
C TYR A 105 -8.07 -9.05 -24.64
N CYS A 106 -7.73 -8.17 -25.57
CA CYS A 106 -7.15 -6.85 -25.27
C CYS A 106 -8.08 -5.96 -24.41
N LEU A 107 -9.37 -5.91 -24.72
CA LEU A 107 -10.34 -5.10 -23.97
C LEU A 107 -10.49 -5.58 -22.52
N LEU A 108 -10.58 -6.90 -22.33
CA LEU A 108 -10.71 -7.49 -21.00
C LEU A 108 -9.43 -7.31 -20.18
N SER A 109 -8.26 -7.44 -20.84
CA SER A 109 -6.95 -7.13 -20.27
C SER A 109 -6.92 -5.69 -19.72
N GLN A 110 -7.33 -4.72 -20.53
CA GLN A 110 -7.38 -3.31 -20.15
C GLN A 110 -8.32 -3.05 -18.98
N LEU A 111 -9.50 -3.70 -18.96
CA LEU A 111 -10.45 -3.59 -17.84
C LEU A 111 -9.87 -4.12 -16.53
N PHE A 112 -9.27 -5.31 -16.54
CA PHE A 112 -8.65 -5.89 -15.33
C PHE A 112 -7.50 -5.03 -14.82
N LEU A 113 -6.67 -4.52 -15.71
CA LEU A 113 -5.51 -3.72 -15.34
C LEU A 113 -5.92 -2.35 -14.81
N THR A 114 -6.91 -1.71 -15.42
CA THR A 114 -7.47 -0.44 -14.95
C THR A 114 -8.13 -0.63 -13.58
N GLY A 115 -8.93 -1.70 -13.40
CA GLY A 115 -9.53 -2.03 -12.10
C GLY A 115 -8.48 -2.31 -11.03
N GLY A 116 -7.41 -3.03 -11.39
CA GLY A 116 -6.29 -3.32 -10.49
C GLY A 116 -5.56 -2.05 -10.05
N LEU A 117 -5.29 -1.15 -11.01
CA LEU A 117 -4.67 0.14 -10.74
C LEU A 117 -5.54 1.01 -9.82
N LEU A 118 -6.85 1.07 -10.08
CA LEU A 118 -7.80 1.81 -9.24
C LEU A 118 -7.82 1.26 -7.81
N ALA A 119 -7.80 -0.07 -7.64
CA ALA A 119 -7.74 -0.69 -6.32
C ALA A 119 -6.42 -0.38 -5.58
N GLN A 120 -5.28 -0.39 -6.28
CA GLN A 120 -3.99 -0.04 -5.68
C GLN A 120 -3.89 1.45 -5.35
N PHE A 121 -4.40 2.35 -6.20
CA PHE A 121 -4.44 3.77 -5.88
C PHE A 121 -5.39 4.07 -4.73
N TYR A 122 -6.56 3.42 -4.69
CA TYR A 122 -7.47 3.53 -3.56
C TYR A 122 -6.76 3.15 -2.25
N LEU A 123 -5.98 2.06 -2.24
CA LEU A 123 -5.17 1.68 -1.08
C LEU A 123 -4.14 2.76 -0.71
N VAL A 124 -3.38 3.28 -1.68
CA VAL A 124 -2.38 4.31 -1.43
C VAL A 124 -3.02 5.56 -0.83
N PHE A 125 -4.17 6.00 -1.36
CA PHE A 125 -4.89 7.16 -0.83
C PHE A 125 -5.51 6.91 0.54
N MET A 126 -6.09 5.73 0.77
CA MET A 126 -6.68 5.36 2.06
C MET A 126 -5.60 5.34 3.15
N ILE A 127 -4.44 4.79 2.84
CA ILE A 127 -3.29 4.76 3.74
C ILE A 127 -2.75 6.16 3.99
N LEU A 128 -2.62 6.98 2.95
CA LEU A 128 -2.13 8.35 3.08
C LEU A 128 -3.07 9.20 3.95
N SER A 129 -4.38 9.02 3.83
CA SER A 129 -5.37 9.68 4.70
C SER A 129 -5.27 9.25 6.16
N SER A 130 -4.86 8.00 6.42
CA SER A 130 -4.69 7.48 7.79
C SER A 130 -3.42 7.98 8.48
N GLU A 131 -2.43 8.49 7.73
CA GLU A 131 -1.16 8.99 8.29
C GLU A 131 -1.32 10.28 9.12
N GLU A 132 -2.43 11.02 8.98
CA GLU A 132 -2.69 12.23 9.78
C GLU A 132 -2.93 11.92 11.27
N GLU A 133 -3.43 10.72 11.61
CA GLU A 133 -3.85 10.38 12.97
C GLU A 133 -2.85 9.51 13.73
N THR A 134 -2.01 8.73 13.04
CA THR A 134 -1.05 7.82 13.68
C THR A 134 0.34 7.92 13.03
N PRO A 135 1.42 8.17 13.80
CA PRO A 135 2.76 8.28 13.25
C PRO A 135 3.23 6.96 12.63
N ILE A 136 3.86 7.04 11.48
CA ILE A 136 4.40 5.88 10.73
C ILE A 136 5.36 5.10 11.64
N THR A 137 4.92 3.91 12.05
CA THR A 137 5.77 2.97 12.80
C THR A 137 6.66 2.21 11.82
N ARG A 138 7.91 1.89 12.21
CA ARG A 138 8.89 1.16 11.39
C ARG A 138 8.33 -0.14 10.79
N SER A 139 7.45 -0.83 11.52
CA SER A 139 6.78 -2.05 11.05
C SER A 139 5.84 -1.84 9.86
N ASN A 140 5.31 -0.63 9.66
CA ASN A 140 4.36 -0.32 8.57
C ASN A 140 5.06 0.29 7.36
N CYS A 141 6.29 0.81 7.52
CA CYS A 141 7.06 1.43 6.43
C CYS A 141 7.24 0.48 5.24
N MET A 142 7.56 -0.79 5.49
CA MET A 142 7.72 -1.80 4.42
C MET A 142 6.41 -2.04 3.67
N THR A 143 5.27 -2.08 4.36
CA THR A 143 3.96 -2.26 3.73
C THR A 143 3.61 -1.07 2.84
N HIS A 144 3.88 0.16 3.30
CA HIS A 144 3.65 1.37 2.50
C HIS A 144 4.53 1.37 1.24
N LEU A 145 5.80 0.97 1.37
CA LEU A 145 6.73 0.88 0.25
C LEU A 145 6.26 -0.16 -0.77
N VAL A 146 5.90 -1.37 -0.33
CA VAL A 146 5.40 -2.44 -1.21
C VAL A 146 4.14 -1.99 -1.96
N LEU A 147 3.20 -1.33 -1.30
CA LEU A 147 1.98 -0.84 -1.93
C LEU A 147 2.24 0.24 -2.97
N LYS A 148 3.13 1.21 -2.67
CA LYS A 148 3.52 2.27 -3.62
C LYS A 148 4.23 1.70 -4.84
N VAL A 149 5.17 0.77 -4.65
CA VAL A 149 5.85 0.08 -5.76
C VAL A 149 4.87 -0.72 -6.61
N ASN A 150 3.90 -1.41 -5.98
CA ASN A 150 2.90 -2.18 -6.70
C ASN A 150 1.94 -1.29 -7.52
N ALA A 151 1.60 -0.10 -7.02
CA ALA A 151 0.83 0.89 -7.76
C ALA A 151 1.61 1.41 -8.99
N GLY A 152 2.90 1.75 -8.82
CA GLY A 152 3.77 2.14 -9.93
C GLY A 152 3.92 1.04 -10.99
N LEU A 153 4.18 -0.20 -10.56
CA LEU A 153 4.25 -1.36 -11.46
C LEU A 153 2.94 -1.56 -12.25
N SER A 154 1.80 -1.39 -11.60
CA SER A 154 0.48 -1.47 -12.25
C SER A 154 0.32 -0.38 -13.31
N MET A 155 0.81 0.84 -13.04
CA MET A 155 0.83 1.94 -13.99
C MET A 155 1.73 1.64 -15.20
N LEU A 156 2.93 1.08 -14.97
CA LEU A 156 3.83 0.64 -16.04
C LEU A 156 3.17 -0.39 -16.96
N PHE A 157 2.50 -1.39 -16.39
CA PHE A 157 1.79 -2.39 -17.18
C PHE A 157 0.63 -1.79 -17.97
N LEU A 158 -0.12 -0.85 -17.37
CA LEU A 158 -1.21 -0.16 -18.07
C LEU A 158 -0.67 0.56 -19.30
N TRP A 159 0.46 1.26 -19.14
CA TRP A 159 1.09 1.98 -20.22
C TRP A 159 1.66 1.07 -21.31
N LYS A 160 2.25 -0.06 -20.91
CA LYS A 160 2.75 -1.10 -21.83
C LYS A 160 1.63 -1.66 -22.71
N ASP A 161 0.45 -1.91 -22.12
CA ASP A 161 -0.69 -2.45 -22.86
C ASP A 161 -1.30 -1.41 -23.80
N TRP A 162 -1.41 -0.15 -23.35
CA TRP A 162 -1.79 0.97 -24.21
C TRP A 162 -0.87 1.13 -25.42
N ALA A 163 0.44 1.08 -25.21
CA ALA A 163 1.42 1.15 -26.30
C ALA A 163 1.32 -0.02 -27.29
N MET A 164 0.75 -1.16 -26.89
CA MET A 164 0.50 -2.28 -27.81
C MET A 164 -0.74 -2.04 -28.69
N LEU A 165 -1.76 -1.37 -28.15
CA LEU A 165 -2.96 -0.98 -28.90
C LEU A 165 -2.66 0.12 -29.92
N ASP A 166 -1.80 1.07 -29.56
CA ASP A 166 -1.52 2.27 -30.35
C ASP A 166 -0.55 2.05 -31.53
N LYS A 167 -0.12 0.80 -31.79
CA LYS A 167 0.80 0.50 -32.91
C LYS A 167 0.27 0.86 -34.30
N MET A 168 -1.04 1.10 -34.42
CA MET A 168 -1.71 1.35 -35.68
C MET A 168 -2.05 2.81 -35.94
N ILE A 169 -1.95 3.69 -34.93
CA ILE A 169 -2.44 5.06 -34.99
C ILE A 169 -1.33 6.00 -34.50
N TYR A 170 -1.25 7.18 -35.10
CA TYR A 170 -0.33 8.21 -34.64
C TYR A 170 -0.90 8.87 -33.38
N PRO A 171 -0.12 9.04 -32.30
CA PRO A 171 -0.63 9.60 -31.06
C PRO A 171 -1.12 11.02 -31.30
N SER A 172 -2.34 11.30 -30.84
CA SER A 172 -2.84 12.66 -30.89
C SER A 172 -2.08 13.53 -29.87
N PRO A 173 -1.86 14.83 -30.15
CA PRO A 173 -1.24 15.72 -29.17
C PRO A 173 -1.99 15.77 -27.84
N ALA A 174 -3.31 15.56 -27.86
CA ALA A 174 -4.14 15.49 -26.66
C ALA A 174 -3.79 14.27 -25.79
N GLU A 175 -3.56 13.09 -26.37
CA GLU A 175 -3.15 11.88 -25.65
C GLU A 175 -1.77 12.05 -25.02
N LEU A 176 -0.81 12.64 -25.75
CA LEU A 176 0.53 12.92 -25.24
C LEU A 176 0.48 13.85 -24.02
N VAL A 177 -0.30 14.93 -24.10
CA VAL A 177 -0.49 15.87 -22.98
C VAL A 177 -1.20 15.19 -21.82
N ASN A 178 -2.28 14.45 -22.07
CA ASN A 178 -3.03 13.75 -21.03
C ASN A 178 -2.14 12.76 -20.27
N THR A 179 -1.27 12.04 -20.98
CA THR A 179 -0.27 11.15 -20.39
C THR A 179 0.64 11.90 -19.40
N GLY A 180 1.21 13.02 -19.85
CA GLY A 180 2.08 13.82 -19.00
C GLY A 180 1.38 14.36 -17.76
N VAL A 181 0.12 14.80 -17.92
CA VAL A 181 -0.72 15.25 -16.81
C VAL A 181 -0.96 14.13 -15.80
N ILE A 182 -1.27 12.90 -16.25
CA ILE A 182 -1.50 11.75 -15.35
C ILE A 182 -0.24 11.44 -14.53
N PHE A 183 0.94 11.35 -15.16
CA PHE A 183 2.19 11.08 -14.44
C PHE A 183 2.53 12.19 -13.45
N LEU A 184 2.33 13.45 -13.84
CA LEU A 184 2.59 14.59 -12.96
C LEU A 184 1.62 14.64 -11.78
N LEU A 185 0.32 14.46 -12.05
CA LEU A 185 -0.71 14.41 -11.00
C LEU A 185 -0.45 13.26 -10.03
N MET A 186 -0.07 12.08 -10.52
CA MET A 186 0.27 10.95 -9.65
C MET A 186 1.51 11.23 -8.79
N THR A 187 2.50 11.94 -9.33
CA THR A 187 3.66 12.38 -8.56
C THR A 187 3.23 13.33 -7.44
N ILE A 188 2.45 14.36 -7.74
CA ILE A 188 1.96 15.33 -6.75
C ILE A 188 1.04 14.67 -5.72
N ALA A 189 0.20 13.73 -6.17
CA ALA A 189 -0.73 13.00 -5.32
C ALA A 189 -0.04 12.01 -4.37
N SER A 190 1.25 11.72 -4.56
CA SER A 190 2.05 10.86 -3.69
C SER A 190 2.25 11.45 -2.29
N GLY A 191 2.00 12.75 -2.13
CA GLY A 191 2.19 13.46 -0.87
C GLY A 191 3.67 13.68 -0.54
N PRO A 192 4.03 13.83 0.76
CA PRO A 192 5.39 14.14 1.17
C PRO A 192 6.40 13.01 0.96
N ASP A 193 5.95 11.81 0.60
CA ASP A 193 6.81 10.66 0.35
C ASP A 193 7.20 10.57 -1.14
N PRO A 194 8.49 10.77 -1.48
CA PRO A 194 8.95 10.74 -2.87
C PRO A 194 8.97 9.33 -3.50
N THR A 195 8.69 8.27 -2.74
CA THR A 195 8.85 6.87 -3.18
C THR A 195 8.05 6.56 -4.45
N LEU A 196 6.77 6.97 -4.50
CA LEU A 196 5.93 6.71 -5.67
C LEU A 196 6.43 7.49 -6.90
N GLY A 197 6.84 8.76 -6.75
CA GLY A 197 7.43 9.52 -7.85
C GLY A 197 8.75 8.93 -8.36
N ILE A 198 9.61 8.38 -7.48
CA ILE A 198 10.81 7.66 -7.89
C ILE A 198 10.45 6.42 -8.71
N CYS A 199 9.41 5.68 -8.30
CA CYS A 199 8.88 4.56 -9.07
C CYS A 199 8.41 5.01 -10.46
N LEU A 200 7.66 6.11 -10.56
CA LEU A 200 7.21 6.65 -11.84
C LEU A 200 8.36 7.09 -12.75
N ILE A 201 9.46 7.65 -12.21
CA ILE A 201 10.67 7.95 -12.99
C ILE A 201 11.28 6.67 -13.54
N TYR A 202 11.35 5.61 -12.72
CA TYR A 202 11.84 4.30 -13.15
C TYR A 202 10.95 3.71 -14.25
N ASP A 203 9.63 3.83 -14.13
CA ASP A 203 8.68 3.37 -15.13
C ASP A 203 8.82 4.15 -16.44
N LEU A 204 8.98 5.48 -16.37
CA LEU A 204 9.28 6.32 -17.54
C LEU A 204 10.62 5.95 -18.18
N ALA A 205 11.65 5.60 -17.38
CA ALA A 205 12.92 5.13 -17.91
C ALA A 205 12.73 3.80 -18.66
N ALA A 206 11.98 2.86 -18.07
CA ALA A 206 11.65 1.60 -18.72
C ALA A 206 10.89 1.82 -20.04
N LEU A 207 9.97 2.78 -20.10
CA LEU A 207 9.25 3.15 -21.32
C LEU A 207 10.17 3.77 -22.39
N ILE A 208 11.13 4.61 -21.99
CA ILE A 208 12.14 5.22 -22.88
C ILE A 208 13.08 4.17 -23.47
N PHE A 209 13.48 3.18 -22.67
CA PHE A 209 14.32 2.06 -23.12
C PHE A 209 13.54 1.01 -23.90
N GLY A 210 12.22 1.00 -23.76
CA GLY A 210 11.33 0.22 -24.61
C GLY A 210 11.49 0.60 -26.08
N GLN A 211 11.43 -0.38 -26.98
CA GLN A 211 11.46 -0.13 -28.42
C GLN A 211 10.16 0.53 -28.86
N THR A 212 10.07 1.86 -28.75
CA THR A 212 8.99 2.65 -29.34
C THR A 212 9.34 2.93 -30.80
N ASN A 213 8.54 2.45 -31.75
CA ASN A 213 8.74 2.75 -33.17
C ASN A 213 8.46 4.21 -33.53
N ASN A 214 7.91 5.00 -32.61
CA ASN A 214 7.54 6.40 -32.81
C ASN A 214 8.45 7.33 -31.99
N ALA A 215 9.13 8.24 -32.68
CA ALA A 215 10.05 9.22 -32.07
C ALA A 215 9.32 10.22 -31.15
N GLU A 216 8.05 10.50 -31.41
CA GLU A 216 7.26 11.44 -30.59
C GLU A 216 6.97 10.91 -29.19
N TRP A 217 6.66 9.62 -29.06
CA TRP A 217 6.47 8.97 -27.77
C TRP A 217 7.75 9.03 -26.93
N LEU A 218 8.89 8.72 -27.55
CA LEU A 218 10.20 8.82 -26.88
C LEU A 218 10.49 10.24 -26.39
N HIS A 219 10.23 11.25 -27.24
CA HIS A 219 10.42 12.65 -26.87
C HIS A 219 9.48 13.06 -25.73
N THR A 220 8.22 12.64 -25.78
CA THR A 220 7.21 12.91 -24.76
C THR A 220 7.61 12.29 -23.42
N PHE A 221 7.99 11.02 -23.36
CA PHE A 221 8.41 10.37 -22.12
C PHE A 221 9.65 11.03 -21.51
N ARG A 222 10.60 11.52 -22.32
CA ARG A 222 11.75 12.28 -21.83
C ARG A 222 11.32 13.59 -21.16
N TRP A 223 10.41 14.34 -21.78
CA TRP A 223 9.89 15.58 -21.17
C TRP A 223 9.10 15.32 -19.90
N ILE A 224 8.28 14.27 -19.87
CA ILE A 224 7.55 13.87 -18.66
C ILE A 224 8.53 13.48 -17.55
N MET A 225 9.57 12.70 -17.85
CA MET A 225 10.61 12.34 -16.88
C MET A 225 11.30 13.56 -16.30
N VAL A 226 11.66 14.55 -17.12
CA VAL A 226 12.26 15.81 -16.66
C VAL A 226 11.28 16.58 -15.77
N ALA A 227 10.01 16.67 -16.17
CA ALA A 227 8.96 17.36 -15.40
C ALA A 227 8.74 16.69 -14.03
N VAL A 228 8.55 15.37 -13.99
CA VAL A 228 8.39 14.60 -12.76
C VAL A 228 9.63 14.72 -11.87
N SER A 229 10.83 14.61 -12.44
CA SER A 229 12.08 14.80 -11.68
C SER A 229 12.20 16.20 -11.08
N SER A 230 11.80 17.23 -11.83
CA SER A 230 11.80 18.61 -11.33
C SER A 230 10.80 18.82 -10.20
N CYS A 231 9.63 18.16 -10.27
CA CYS A 231 8.62 18.18 -9.21
C CYS A 231 9.16 17.55 -7.92
N LEU A 232 9.76 16.36 -8.02
CA LEU A 232 10.37 15.69 -6.87
C LEU A 232 11.54 16.48 -6.27
N LEU A 233 12.37 17.10 -7.11
CA LEU A 233 13.45 17.96 -6.62
C LEU A 233 12.91 19.20 -5.90
N ALA A 234 11.83 19.80 -6.41
CA ALA A 234 11.16 20.92 -5.77
C ALA A 234 10.57 20.51 -4.42
N GLU A 235 9.87 19.37 -4.34
CA GLU A 235 9.36 18.81 -3.10
C GLU A 235 10.48 18.52 -2.10
N LEU A 236 11.57 17.89 -2.55
CA LEU A 236 12.74 17.63 -1.70
C LEU A 236 13.38 18.93 -1.19
N ALA A 237 13.48 19.95 -2.04
CA ALA A 237 14.02 21.25 -1.66
C ALA A 237 13.11 22.01 -0.68
N LEU A 238 11.80 21.95 -0.87
CA LEU A 238 10.80 22.51 0.04
C LEU A 238 10.79 21.76 1.37
N SER A 239 10.93 20.44 1.33
CA SER A 239 10.96 19.60 2.50
C SER A 239 12.27 19.77 3.28
N LYS A 240 13.41 20.02 2.63
CA LYS A 240 14.68 20.34 3.33
C LYS A 240 14.58 21.61 4.20
N ARG A 241 13.66 22.53 3.89
CA ARG A 241 13.40 23.71 4.73
C ARG A 241 12.54 23.41 5.95
N ARG A 242 11.82 22.29 5.98
CA ARG A 242 11.02 21.82 7.11
C ARG A 242 11.82 20.71 7.78
N ASP A 243 12.43 20.99 8.93
CA ASP A 243 13.31 20.04 9.63
C ASP A 243 12.73 18.60 9.60
N PHE A 244 13.41 17.71 8.89
CA PHE A 244 13.02 16.32 8.64
C PHE A 244 13.21 15.46 9.89
N SER A 245 12.57 15.82 10.99
CA SER A 245 12.61 15.04 12.23
C SER A 245 12.09 13.61 12.03
N TRP A 246 11.21 13.37 11.05
CA TRP A 246 10.66 12.05 10.74
C TRP A 246 11.61 11.14 9.94
N LEU A 247 12.52 11.72 9.13
CA LEU A 247 13.48 10.98 8.29
C LEU A 247 14.75 10.66 9.06
N ARG A 248 15.01 11.36 10.18
CA ARG A 248 15.79 10.77 11.26
C ARG A 248 14.93 9.66 11.84
N LEU A 249 15.07 8.45 11.30
CA LEU A 249 14.94 7.27 12.14
C LEU A 249 15.93 7.51 13.28
N ASP A 250 15.48 8.15 14.35
CA ASP A 250 16.27 8.25 15.55
C ASP A 250 16.60 6.80 15.91
N ASP A 251 17.88 6.48 15.81
CA ASP A 251 18.50 5.26 16.31
C ASP A 251 18.41 5.29 17.84
N LYS A 252 17.22 5.50 18.40
CA LYS A 252 16.96 5.11 19.77
C LYS A 252 17.25 3.61 19.77
N PRO A 253 18.33 3.18 20.43
CA PRO A 253 18.64 1.77 20.51
C PRO A 253 17.35 1.13 20.98
N PHE A 254 16.94 0.09 20.25
CA PHE A 254 15.85 -0.77 20.67
C PHE A 254 16.13 -1.02 22.14
N VAL A 255 15.35 -0.40 23.03
CA VAL A 255 15.45 -0.68 24.45
C VAL A 255 14.91 -2.09 24.48
N SER A 256 15.82 -3.04 24.34
CA SER A 256 15.65 -4.39 24.82
C SER A 256 15.11 -4.17 26.21
N VAL A 257 13.82 -4.44 26.36
CA VAL A 257 13.22 -4.73 27.64
C VAL A 257 14.00 -5.93 28.11
N GLU A 258 15.17 -5.68 28.70
CA GLU A 258 15.83 -6.65 29.54
C GLU A 258 14.84 -6.82 30.68
N ASP A 259 14.24 -8.00 30.69
CA ASP A 259 13.37 -8.52 31.73
C ASP A 259 14.14 -8.53 33.06
N GLY A 260 14.27 -7.36 33.66
CA GLY A 260 14.74 -7.15 35.01
C GLY A 260 13.58 -7.37 35.95
N GLU A 261 13.20 -8.64 36.14
CA GLU A 261 12.53 -9.09 37.35
C GLU A 261 13.41 -8.72 38.57
N THR A 262 13.23 -7.51 39.10
CA THR A 262 13.47 -7.26 40.51
C THR A 262 12.12 -7.18 41.19
N LEU A 263 11.66 -8.35 41.58
CA LEU A 263 10.64 -8.63 42.58
C LEU A 263 10.93 -7.81 43.85
N HIS A 264 10.46 -6.56 43.91
CA HIS A 264 10.33 -5.82 45.15
C HIS A 264 8.96 -6.13 45.74
N THR A 265 8.97 -7.12 46.63
CA THR A 265 7.97 -7.35 47.67
C THR A 265 7.72 -6.04 48.41
N HIS A 266 6.63 -5.35 48.09
CA HIS A 266 6.14 -4.24 48.90
C HIS A 266 4.94 -4.73 49.70
N ASP A 267 5.27 -5.23 50.89
CA ASP A 267 4.29 -5.48 51.94
C ASP A 267 3.59 -4.16 52.35
N SER A 268 2.28 -4.28 52.53
CA SER A 268 1.46 -3.59 53.54
C SER A 268 1.45 -2.05 53.54
N ILE A 269 0.42 -1.46 52.94
CA ILE A 269 -0.31 -0.33 53.56
C ILE A 269 -1.81 -0.52 53.33
N VAL A 270 -2.48 -0.97 54.39
CA VAL A 270 -3.91 -0.80 54.63
C VAL A 270 -4.15 0.67 54.96
N GLY A 271 -4.99 1.34 54.18
CA GLY A 271 -5.51 2.69 54.43
C GLY A 271 -6.62 2.95 53.40
N ASP A 272 -7.85 2.55 53.70
CA ASP A 272 -8.90 3.33 54.35
C ASP A 272 -9.59 4.32 53.39
N LEU A 273 -10.91 4.31 53.50
CA LEU A 273 -11.94 4.86 52.63
C LEU A 273 -11.72 6.33 52.23
N THR A 274 -12.10 6.67 51.00
CA THR A 274 -13.27 7.55 50.78
C THR A 274 -13.81 7.37 49.36
N VAL A 275 -15.09 7.00 49.31
CA VAL A 275 -15.91 6.84 48.11
C VAL A 275 -16.15 8.22 47.50
N GLY A 276 -15.40 8.54 46.45
CA GLY A 276 -15.68 9.66 45.54
C GLY A 276 -16.56 9.18 44.40
N GLU A 277 -17.80 9.64 44.42
CA GLU A 277 -18.84 9.47 43.41
C GLU A 277 -18.33 9.88 41.99
N PRO A 278 -18.34 9.00 40.98
CA PRO A 278 -17.86 9.37 39.65
C PRO A 278 -18.95 10.08 38.84
N GLU A 279 -18.68 11.34 38.47
CA GLU A 279 -19.38 12.15 37.45
C GLU A 279 -19.24 11.55 36.03
N ILE A 280 -19.62 10.28 35.83
CA ILE A 280 -19.62 9.63 34.50
C ILE A 280 -21.02 9.64 33.86
N SER A 281 -22.08 9.96 34.63
CA SER A 281 -23.46 10.03 34.12
C SER A 281 -23.79 11.27 33.28
N LYS A 282 -22.96 12.32 33.26
CA LYS A 282 -23.27 13.54 32.49
C LYS A 282 -22.77 13.51 31.04
N PHE A 283 -21.79 12.69 30.71
CA PHE A 283 -21.22 12.65 29.35
C PHE A 283 -22.01 11.74 28.39
N ILE A 284 -22.66 10.69 28.89
CA ILE A 284 -23.44 9.76 28.05
C ILE A 284 -24.79 10.35 27.62
N LEU A 285 -25.34 11.32 28.37
CA LEU A 285 -26.63 11.94 28.04
C LEU A 285 -26.53 13.07 27.00
N ALA A 286 -25.35 13.68 26.82
CA ALA A 286 -25.14 14.70 25.78
C ALA A 286 -24.97 14.12 24.37
N SER A 287 -24.45 12.89 24.25
CA SER A 287 -24.27 12.22 22.95
C SER A 287 -25.58 11.70 22.34
N ARG A 288 -26.65 11.55 23.13
CA ARG A 288 -27.91 10.95 22.64
C ARG A 288 -28.88 11.97 22.03
N ILE A 289 -28.76 13.25 22.39
CA ILE A 289 -29.67 14.31 21.91
C ILE A 289 -29.24 14.84 20.53
N SER A 290 -27.97 14.68 20.13
CA SER A 290 -27.50 15.13 18.82
C SER A 290 -27.86 14.20 17.65
N ASN A 291 -28.29 12.96 17.91
CA ASN A 291 -28.58 11.97 16.86
C ASN A 291 -30.07 11.90 16.45
N GLU A 292 -30.95 12.70 17.06
CA GLU A 292 -32.38 12.77 16.70
C GLU A 292 -32.75 13.98 15.84
N ALA A 293 -31.79 14.84 15.46
CA ALA A 293 -32.05 16.07 14.71
C ALA A 293 -31.74 16.01 13.20
N SER A 294 -31.34 14.86 12.65
CA SER A 294 -31.01 14.72 11.22
C SER A 294 -31.82 13.60 10.55
N ASN A 295 -33.14 13.79 10.46
CA ASN A 295 -33.97 13.04 9.52
C ASN A 295 -34.85 14.01 8.72
N PRO A 296 -34.36 14.56 7.60
CA PRO A 296 -35.23 15.17 6.62
C PRO A 296 -35.81 14.10 5.69
N ALA A 297 -37.13 14.02 5.77
CA ALA A 297 -38.04 13.28 4.91
C ALA A 297 -37.67 13.31 3.42
N ILE A 298 -37.76 12.12 2.82
CA ILE A 298 -38.55 11.78 1.62
C ILE A 298 -39.06 13.01 0.84
N TYR A 299 -38.48 13.25 -0.33
CA TYR A 299 -39.22 13.76 -1.49
C TYR A 299 -38.94 12.86 -2.69
N GLU A 300 -40.02 12.20 -3.07
CA GLU A 300 -40.32 11.55 -4.33
C GLU A 300 -40.43 12.64 -5.40
N GLU A 301 -39.71 12.55 -6.51
CA GLU A 301 -40.08 13.28 -7.73
C GLU A 301 -39.57 12.55 -8.98
N ASP A 302 -40.53 12.31 -9.87
CA ASP A 302 -40.45 11.67 -11.18
C ASP A 302 -39.53 12.43 -12.15
N CYS A 303 -38.67 11.69 -12.87
CA CYS A 303 -38.35 11.82 -14.31
C CYS A 303 -37.39 10.72 -14.75
#